data_AF-A0A441UET5-F1
#
_entry.id   AF-A0A441UET5-F1
#
_cell.length_a   1.000
_cell.length_b   1.000
_cell.length_c   1.000
_cell.angle_alpha   90.00
_cell.angle_beta   90.00
_cell.angle_gamma   90.00
#
_symmetry.space_group_name_H-M   'P 1'
#
loop_
_entity.id
_entity.type
_entity.pdbx_description
1 polymer ?
#
loop_
_entity_poly.entity_id
_entity_poly.type
_entity_poly.pdbx_seq_one_letter_code
_entity_poly.pdbx_strand_id
1 'polypeptide(L)'
;MPNTTVLAAAEGMPEINRRRMLLGLAAASTAAAAITVASAAGCAPAEHPDAVLFRLDQEMEVAYSQMNRAAKVCKRVGRKCEKLYPPRPPKWEEPDMPEDVRVAFQAMTVKDMGTINRPAIYAAWSNEVKEQKAANNGLQQAYHAKWQEINRESGLDAAEDAFGVRVSEVDEFAKRICSIPAHTFEGMAVKLRAHVRTGGEIEKAEMYLDDYAFASIAADIRRLAGEA
;
A
#
# COMPACT_ATOMS: atom_id res chain seq x y z
N MET A 1 14.76 49.17 -16.53
CA MET A 1 15.55 48.52 -15.49
C MET A 1 15.17 47.05 -15.46
N PRO A 2 16.03 46.13 -15.92
CA PRO A 2 15.76 44.70 -15.83
C PRO A 2 16.30 44.15 -14.51
N ASN A 3 15.47 43.37 -13.81
CA ASN A 3 15.85 42.69 -12.58
C ASN A 3 16.77 41.51 -12.89
N THR A 4 18.00 41.60 -12.39
CA THR A 4 19.02 40.54 -12.42
C THR A 4 18.63 39.44 -11.43
N THR A 5 18.29 38.25 -11.92
CA THR A 5 18.21 37.04 -11.09
C THR A 5 19.62 36.47 -10.92
N VAL A 6 20.08 36.44 -9.68
CA VAL A 6 21.34 35.82 -9.27
C VAL A 6 21.21 34.30 -9.40
N LEU A 7 22.03 33.68 -10.26
CA LEU A 7 22.25 32.23 -10.29
C LEU A 7 23.32 31.89 -9.24
N ALA A 8 22.90 31.26 -8.14
CA ALA A 8 23.83 30.62 -7.22
C ALA A 8 24.18 29.22 -7.77
N ALA A 9 25.46 29.03 -8.03
CA ALA A 9 26.05 27.74 -8.35
C ALA A 9 25.94 26.79 -7.14
N ALA A 10 25.43 25.59 -7.38
CA ALA A 10 25.58 24.45 -6.49
C ALA A 10 26.09 23.26 -7.32
N GLU A 11 27.37 23.35 -7.70
CA GLU A 11 28.16 22.17 -8.04
C GLU A 11 28.41 21.34 -6.77
N GLY A 12 28.24 20.03 -6.88
CA GLY A 12 28.93 19.05 -6.04
C GLY A 12 28.22 18.62 -4.76
N MET A 13 27.20 17.77 -4.87
CA MET A 13 26.81 16.86 -3.79
C MET A 13 26.89 15.43 -4.32
N PRO A 14 27.61 14.51 -3.64
CA PRO A 14 27.81 13.16 -4.13
C PRO A 14 26.47 12.42 -4.17
N GLU A 15 26.20 11.78 -5.30
CA GLU A 15 25.04 10.92 -5.49
C GLU A 15 25.20 9.67 -4.61
N ILE A 16 24.69 9.75 -3.36
CA ILE A 16 24.69 8.63 -2.41
C ILE A 16 23.71 7.59 -2.95
N ASN A 17 24.26 6.66 -3.73
CA ASN A 17 23.56 5.51 -4.26
C ASN A 17 23.02 4.64 -3.10
N ARG A 18 21.70 4.66 -2.90
CA ARG A 18 20.97 3.87 -1.88
C ARG A 18 21.29 2.36 -1.92
N ARG A 19 21.78 1.86 -3.06
CA ARG A 19 22.24 0.46 -3.24
C ARG A 19 23.56 0.13 -2.54
N ARG A 20 24.43 1.12 -2.27
CA ARG A 20 25.71 0.89 -1.59
C ARG A 20 25.58 0.84 -0.06
N MET A 21 24.54 1.46 0.51
CA MET A 21 24.29 1.43 1.95
C MET A 21 23.82 0.04 2.44
N LEU A 22 23.09 -0.71 1.60
CA LEU A 22 22.61 -2.06 1.94
C LEU A 22 23.62 -3.19 1.71
N LEU A 23 24.76 -2.92 1.06
CA LEU A 23 25.85 -3.89 0.87
C LEU A 23 26.98 -3.74 1.89
N GLY A 24 27.02 -2.64 2.64
CA GLY A 24 28.09 -2.34 3.61
C GLY A 24 27.89 -2.90 5.01
N LEU A 25 26.72 -3.45 5.34
CA LEU A 25 26.36 -3.88 6.71
C LEU A 25 25.98 -5.36 6.82
N ALA A 26 26.49 -6.20 5.93
CA ALA A 26 26.30 -7.66 5.96
C ALA A 26 27.61 -8.43 6.22
N ALA A 27 28.72 -7.74 6.52
CA ALA A 27 30.03 -8.33 6.73
C ALA A 27 30.70 -7.79 8.00
N ALA A 28 30.09 -8.03 9.16
CA ALA A 28 30.74 -7.82 10.46
C ALA A 28 30.06 -8.63 11.57
N SER A 29 29.95 -9.95 11.41
CA SER A 29 29.66 -10.85 12.53
C SER A 29 30.44 -12.15 12.37
N THR A 30 31.77 -12.07 12.47
CA THR A 30 32.63 -13.23 12.76
C THR A 30 33.99 -12.74 13.24
N ALA A 31 34.42 -13.27 14.41
CA ALA A 31 35.67 -13.02 15.17
C ALA A 31 35.68 -11.75 16.03
N ALA A 32 36.14 -11.69 17.29
CA ALA A 32 36.68 -12.60 18.32
C ALA A 32 36.70 -11.73 19.62
N ALA A 33 36.92 -12.16 20.87
CA ALA A 33 37.87 -13.13 21.38
C ALA A 33 37.51 -13.49 22.83
N ALA A 34 37.89 -14.69 23.22
CA ALA A 34 37.79 -15.23 24.57
C ALA A 34 38.58 -14.38 25.56
N ILE A 35 37.89 -13.85 26.56
CA ILE A 35 38.51 -13.41 27.81
C ILE A 35 38.53 -14.66 28.70
N THR A 36 39.67 -15.34 28.77
CA THR A 36 39.91 -16.36 29.81
C THR A 36 40.10 -15.64 31.14
N VAL A 37 39.01 -15.42 31.87
CA VAL A 37 39.05 -15.23 33.32
C VAL A 37 38.58 -16.53 33.95
N ALA A 38 39.53 -17.24 34.54
CA ALA A 38 39.24 -18.33 35.44
C ALA A 38 38.65 -17.74 36.74
N SER A 39 37.35 -17.94 36.98
CA SER A 39 36.79 -18.16 38.32
C SER A 39 35.31 -18.52 38.26
N ALA A 40 35.02 -19.74 38.72
CA ALA A 40 33.83 -20.20 39.45
C ALA A 40 32.40 -19.94 38.92
N ALA A 41 31.66 -21.05 38.86
CA ALA A 41 30.20 -21.18 38.93
C ALA A 41 29.37 -20.76 37.71
N GLY A 42 29.13 -21.73 36.82
CA GLY A 42 27.76 -22.11 36.38
C GLY A 42 26.79 -21.04 35.90
N CYS A 43 27.22 -19.91 35.36
CA CYS A 43 26.31 -18.93 34.76
C CYS A 43 26.15 -19.27 33.27
N ALA A 44 24.95 -19.71 32.87
CA ALA A 44 24.57 -19.74 31.47
C ALA A 44 24.83 -18.35 30.84
N PRO A 45 25.23 -18.26 29.57
CA PRO A 45 25.41 -16.96 28.92
C PRO A 45 24.14 -16.14 29.10
N ALA A 46 24.26 -14.95 29.70
CA ALA A 46 23.13 -14.07 29.92
C ALA A 46 22.48 -13.76 28.56
N GLU A 47 21.24 -14.22 28.37
CA GLU A 47 20.49 -13.96 27.15
C GLU A 47 20.29 -12.44 27.01
N HIS A 48 20.50 -11.93 25.80
CA HIS A 48 20.28 -10.51 25.51
C HIS A 48 18.84 -10.11 25.88
N PRO A 49 18.59 -8.97 26.54
CA PRO A 49 17.26 -8.59 27.01
C PRO A 49 16.23 -8.50 25.86
N ASP A 50 16.69 -8.15 24.65
CA ASP A 50 15.87 -8.09 23.44
C ASP A 50 16.01 -9.33 22.52
N ALA A 51 16.46 -10.49 23.02
CA ALA A 51 16.65 -11.70 22.20
C ALA A 51 15.39 -12.14 21.44
N VAL A 52 14.20 -11.93 22.03
CA VAL A 52 12.91 -12.21 21.38
C VAL A 52 12.67 -11.30 20.19
N LEU A 53 13.00 -10.01 20.30
CA LEU A 53 12.88 -9.05 19.19
C LEU A 53 13.79 -9.44 18.03
N PHE A 54 15.03 -9.85 18.30
CA PHE A 54 15.95 -10.30 17.26
C PHE A 54 15.48 -11.57 16.54
N ARG A 55 14.90 -12.53 17.27
CA ARG A 55 14.31 -13.72 16.66
C ARG A 55 13.14 -13.35 15.74
N LEU A 56 12.24 -12.48 16.22
CA LEU A 56 11.10 -12.02 15.41
C LEU A 56 11.54 -11.21 14.18
N ASP A 57 12.60 -10.41 14.28
CA ASP A 57 13.16 -9.69 13.13
C ASP A 57 13.63 -10.66 12.03
N GLN A 58 14.28 -11.75 12.41
CA GLN A 58 14.72 -12.79 11.46
C GLN A 58 13.53 -13.53 10.83
N GLU A 59 12.54 -13.91 11.64
CA GLU A 59 11.31 -14.54 11.14
C GLU A 59 10.53 -13.62 10.19
N MET A 60 10.43 -12.34 10.54
CA MET A 60 9.82 -11.31 9.70
C MET A 60 10.57 -11.14 8.38
N GLU A 61 11.92 -11.22 8.36
CA GLU A 61 12.66 -11.15 7.10
C GLU A 61 12.38 -12.32 6.17
N VAL A 62 12.23 -13.52 6.74
CA VAL A 62 11.82 -14.67 5.97
C VAL A 62 10.42 -14.44 5.37
N ALA A 63 9.46 -13.99 6.17
CA ALA A 63 8.11 -13.66 5.69
C ALA A 63 8.11 -12.57 4.62
N TYR A 64 8.88 -11.49 4.82
CA TYR A 64 9.02 -10.39 3.88
C TYR A 64 9.64 -10.83 2.55
N SER A 65 10.62 -11.73 2.58
CA SER A 65 11.19 -12.34 1.38
C SER A 65 10.15 -13.17 0.60
N GLN A 66 9.26 -13.87 1.31
CA GLN A 66 8.19 -14.66 0.71
C GLN A 66 7.10 -13.75 0.11
N MET A 67 6.72 -12.68 0.82
CA MET A 67 5.82 -11.64 0.32
C MET A 67 6.34 -11.05 -1.00
N ASN A 68 7.62 -10.70 -1.06
CA ASN A 68 8.25 -10.18 -2.28
C ASN A 68 8.27 -11.20 -3.44
N ARG A 69 8.40 -12.50 -3.14
CA ARG A 69 8.28 -13.56 -4.15
C ARG A 69 6.84 -13.66 -4.67
N ALA A 70 5.85 -13.64 -3.79
CA ALA A 70 4.44 -13.63 -4.16
C ALA A 70 4.07 -12.40 -5.00
N ALA A 71 4.55 -11.21 -4.62
CA ALA A 71 4.35 -9.98 -5.39
C ALA A 71 4.89 -10.08 -6.82
N LYS A 72 6.07 -10.71 -6.99
CA LYS A 72 6.66 -10.95 -8.33
C LYS A 72 5.83 -11.92 -9.16
N VAL A 73 5.24 -12.94 -8.54
CA VAL A 73 4.33 -13.88 -9.20
C VAL A 73 3.07 -13.15 -9.65
N CYS A 74 2.39 -12.45 -8.73
CA CYS A 74 1.22 -11.64 -9.03
C CYS A 74 1.48 -10.67 -10.19
N LYS A 75 2.55 -9.87 -10.14
CA LYS A 75 2.95 -8.97 -11.22
C LYS A 75 3.16 -9.67 -12.57
N ARG A 76 3.74 -10.88 -12.55
CA ARG A 76 3.98 -11.64 -13.78
C ARG A 76 2.69 -12.16 -14.38
N VAL A 77 1.78 -12.66 -13.55
CA VAL A 77 0.46 -13.15 -13.98
C VAL A 77 -0.40 -11.97 -14.46
N GLY A 78 -0.44 -10.86 -13.72
CA GLY A 78 -1.17 -9.65 -14.10
C GLY A 78 -0.77 -9.13 -15.49
N ARG A 79 0.53 -9.05 -15.78
CA ARG A 79 1.02 -8.68 -17.13
C ARG A 79 0.59 -9.64 -18.25
N LYS A 80 0.29 -10.91 -17.93
CA LYS A 80 -0.26 -11.86 -18.90
C LYS A 80 -1.75 -11.61 -19.08
N CYS A 81 -2.51 -11.43 -17.99
CA CYS A 81 -3.93 -11.10 -18.03
C CYS A 81 -4.20 -9.79 -18.78
N GLU A 82 -3.36 -8.76 -18.58
CA GLU A 82 -3.44 -7.47 -19.28
C GLU A 82 -3.46 -7.60 -20.81
N LYS A 83 -2.77 -8.61 -21.35
CA LYS A 83 -2.73 -8.88 -22.79
C LYS A 83 -3.97 -9.59 -23.31
N LEU A 84 -4.73 -10.22 -22.41
CA LEU A 84 -5.93 -11.00 -22.73
C LEU A 84 -7.20 -10.19 -22.54
N TYR A 85 -7.14 -9.08 -21.80
CA TYR A 85 -8.33 -8.27 -21.54
C TYR A 85 -8.96 -7.75 -22.83
N PRO A 86 -10.30 -7.81 -22.94
CA PRO A 86 -11.00 -7.20 -24.05
C PRO A 86 -10.78 -5.68 -24.06
N PRO A 87 -11.00 -5.00 -25.20
CA PRO A 87 -10.99 -3.54 -25.25
C PRO A 87 -12.02 -2.99 -24.26
N ARG A 88 -11.65 -1.90 -23.57
CA ARG A 88 -12.58 -1.24 -22.64
C ARG A 88 -13.75 -0.65 -23.41
N PRO A 89 -15.00 -0.91 -23.00
CA PRO A 89 -16.16 -0.25 -23.57
C PRO A 89 -16.09 1.26 -23.32
N PRO A 90 -16.67 2.08 -24.21
CA PRO A 90 -16.69 3.53 -24.06
C PRO A 90 -17.41 3.92 -22.77
N LYS A 91 -16.92 4.99 -22.13
CA LYS A 91 -17.58 5.60 -20.99
C LYS A 91 -18.96 6.10 -21.42
N TRP A 92 -19.97 5.92 -20.57
CA TRP A 92 -21.28 6.52 -20.80
C TRP A 92 -21.17 8.05 -20.79
N GLU A 93 -21.62 8.64 -21.89
CA GLU A 93 -21.85 10.08 -22.03
C GLU A 93 -23.31 10.25 -22.41
N GLU A 94 -24.03 11.03 -21.62
CA GLU A 94 -25.43 11.32 -21.91
C GLU A 94 -25.49 12.22 -23.14
N PRO A 95 -26.29 11.88 -24.16
CA PRO A 95 -26.37 12.70 -25.36
C PRO A 95 -26.97 14.07 -25.03
N ASP A 96 -26.55 15.09 -25.78
CA ASP A 96 -27.08 16.44 -25.64
C ASP A 96 -28.60 16.45 -25.85
N MET A 97 -29.30 17.18 -24.99
CA MET A 97 -30.75 17.35 -25.10
C MET A 97 -31.08 18.24 -26.31
N PRO A 98 -31.85 17.73 -27.29
CA PRO A 98 -32.34 18.52 -28.42
C PRO A 98 -33.12 19.77 -27.98
N GLU A 99 -33.08 20.84 -28.76
CA GLU A 99 -33.67 22.13 -28.38
C GLU A 99 -35.19 22.07 -28.16
N ASP A 100 -35.90 21.33 -29.00
CA ASP A 100 -37.34 21.09 -28.88
C ASP A 100 -37.70 20.30 -27.61
N VAL A 101 -36.90 19.28 -27.27
CA VAL A 101 -37.00 18.55 -26.01
C VAL A 101 -36.73 19.47 -24.82
N ARG A 102 -35.73 20.35 -24.92
CA ARG A 102 -35.33 21.30 -23.88
C ARG A 102 -36.41 22.34 -23.60
N VAL A 103 -37.00 22.92 -24.64
CA VAL A 103 -38.13 23.84 -24.51
C VAL A 103 -39.33 23.14 -23.86
N ALA A 104 -39.64 21.90 -24.28
CA ALA A 104 -40.71 21.12 -23.66
C ALA A 104 -40.43 20.80 -22.18
N PHE A 105 -39.17 20.49 -21.84
CA PHE A 105 -38.74 20.26 -20.46
C PHE A 105 -38.88 21.52 -19.60
N GLN A 106 -38.44 22.69 -20.10
CA GLN A 106 -38.52 23.97 -19.39
C GLN A 106 -39.96 24.45 -19.17
N ALA A 107 -40.89 24.09 -20.04
CA ALA A 107 -42.31 24.41 -19.91
C ALA A 107 -43.05 23.52 -18.89
N MET A 108 -42.44 22.44 -18.39
CA MET A 108 -43.07 21.56 -17.40
C MET A 108 -43.10 22.18 -16.00
N THR A 109 -44.19 21.97 -15.28
CA THR A 109 -44.24 22.25 -13.84
C THR A 109 -43.65 21.09 -13.03
N VAL A 110 -43.33 21.33 -11.75
CA VAL A 110 -42.88 20.26 -10.83
C VAL A 110 -43.90 19.12 -10.71
N LYS A 111 -45.20 19.43 -10.85
CA LYS A 111 -46.28 18.43 -10.85
C LYS A 111 -46.21 17.51 -12.07
N ASP A 112 -45.80 18.03 -13.22
CA ASP A 112 -45.69 17.26 -14.47
C ASP A 112 -44.49 16.31 -14.46
N MET A 113 -43.42 16.65 -13.70
CA MET A 113 -42.25 15.79 -13.55
C MET A 113 -42.56 14.46 -12.83
N GLY A 114 -43.44 14.51 -11.82
CA GLY A 114 -43.80 13.37 -10.98
C GLY A 114 -44.95 12.50 -11.49
N THR A 115 -45.56 12.84 -12.63
CA THR A 115 -46.77 12.19 -13.15
C THR A 115 -46.57 11.59 -14.55
N ILE A 116 -47.60 10.91 -15.07
CA ILE A 116 -47.66 10.36 -16.45
C ILE A 116 -47.76 11.51 -17.49
N ASN A 117 -48.04 12.74 -17.08
CA ASN A 117 -48.34 13.89 -17.97
C ASN A 117 -47.10 14.57 -18.56
N ARG A 118 -45.97 13.87 -18.69
CA ARG A 118 -44.78 14.44 -19.32
C ARG A 118 -45.04 14.72 -20.80
N PRO A 119 -44.54 15.83 -21.37
CA PRO A 119 -44.59 16.07 -22.81
C PRO A 119 -44.04 14.86 -23.56
N ALA A 120 -44.78 14.40 -24.57
CA ALA A 120 -44.45 13.17 -25.29
C ALA A 120 -43.03 13.20 -25.88
N ILE A 121 -42.57 14.37 -26.34
CA ILE A 121 -41.22 14.56 -26.88
C ILE A 121 -40.12 14.37 -25.83
N TYR A 122 -40.34 14.86 -24.61
CA TYR A 122 -39.41 14.65 -23.49
C TYR A 122 -39.45 13.20 -23.00
N ALA A 123 -40.64 12.59 -22.92
CA ALA A 123 -40.78 11.19 -22.53
C ALA A 123 -40.07 10.26 -23.53
N ALA A 124 -40.20 10.50 -24.84
CA ALA A 124 -39.53 9.74 -25.88
C ALA A 124 -38.00 9.86 -25.77
N TRP A 125 -37.46 11.09 -25.72
CA TRP A 125 -36.02 11.32 -25.57
C TRP A 125 -35.48 10.69 -24.27
N SER A 126 -36.17 10.89 -23.14
CA SER A 126 -35.73 10.32 -21.86
C SER A 126 -35.73 8.80 -21.86
N ASN A 127 -36.66 8.15 -22.56
CA ASN A 127 -36.68 6.69 -22.69
C ASN A 127 -35.55 6.20 -23.60
N GLU A 128 -35.28 6.89 -24.71
CA GLU A 128 -34.15 6.57 -25.58
C GLU A 128 -32.81 6.67 -24.83
N VAL A 129 -32.60 7.75 -24.07
CA VAL A 129 -31.40 7.92 -23.22
C VAL A 129 -31.27 6.78 -22.21
N LYS A 130 -32.38 6.35 -21.59
CA LYS A 130 -32.37 5.20 -20.66
C LYS A 130 -31.99 3.90 -21.36
N GLU A 131 -32.51 3.65 -22.56
CA GLU A 131 -32.20 2.45 -23.34
C GLU A 131 -30.72 2.44 -23.75
N GLN A 132 -30.19 3.57 -24.22
CA GLN A 132 -28.77 3.72 -24.54
C GLN A 132 -27.88 3.50 -23.31
N LYS A 133 -28.25 4.08 -22.16
CA LYS A 133 -27.54 3.87 -20.89
C LYS A 133 -27.59 2.42 -20.44
N ALA A 134 -28.74 1.76 -20.58
CA ALA A 134 -28.90 0.34 -20.26
C ALA A 134 -28.02 -0.54 -21.18
N ALA A 135 -27.96 -0.23 -22.48
CA ALA A 135 -27.08 -0.91 -23.42
C ALA A 135 -25.60 -0.71 -23.06
N ASN A 136 -25.18 0.51 -22.73
CA ASN A 136 -23.81 0.77 -22.26
C ASN A 136 -23.50 0.01 -20.97
N ASN A 137 -24.42 0.01 -19.99
CA ASN A 137 -24.27 -0.77 -18.77
C ASN A 137 -24.12 -2.27 -19.06
N GLY A 138 -24.88 -2.81 -20.02
CA GLY A 138 -24.74 -4.20 -20.47
C GLY A 138 -23.35 -4.50 -21.03
N LEU A 139 -22.77 -3.58 -21.84
CA LEU A 139 -21.40 -3.69 -22.32
C LEU A 139 -20.37 -3.64 -21.18
N GLN A 140 -20.56 -2.73 -20.21
CA GLN A 140 -19.69 -2.63 -19.03
C GLN A 140 -19.73 -3.92 -18.20
N GLN A 141 -20.92 -4.48 -17.98
CA GLN A 141 -21.10 -5.75 -17.27
C GLN A 141 -20.44 -6.91 -18.00
N ALA A 142 -20.64 -7.02 -19.32
CA ALA A 142 -20.01 -8.07 -20.13
C ALA A 142 -18.47 -7.96 -20.10
N TYR A 143 -17.94 -6.74 -20.20
CA TYR A 143 -16.51 -6.46 -20.06
C TYR A 143 -15.99 -6.90 -18.68
N HIS A 144 -16.66 -6.51 -17.59
CA HIS A 144 -16.26 -6.86 -16.23
C HIS A 144 -16.34 -8.37 -15.99
N ALA A 145 -17.39 -9.03 -16.46
CA ALA A 145 -17.52 -10.48 -16.38
C ALA A 145 -16.36 -11.18 -17.10
N LYS A 146 -15.98 -10.71 -18.29
CA LYS A 146 -14.85 -11.30 -19.03
C LYS A 146 -13.52 -11.01 -18.36
N TRP A 147 -13.34 -9.81 -17.81
CA TRP A 147 -12.14 -9.44 -17.04
C TRP A 147 -11.97 -10.34 -15.81
N GLN A 148 -13.05 -10.58 -15.06
CA GLN A 148 -13.05 -11.50 -13.91
C GLN A 148 -12.78 -12.95 -14.32
N GLU A 149 -13.41 -13.42 -15.41
CA GLU A 149 -13.16 -14.75 -15.96
C GLU A 149 -11.67 -14.96 -16.29
N ILE A 150 -11.06 -13.99 -17.00
CA ILE A 150 -9.63 -14.04 -17.36
C ILE A 150 -8.75 -14.09 -16.11
N ASN A 151 -9.03 -13.27 -15.10
CA ASN A 151 -8.24 -13.25 -13.88
C ASN A 151 -8.29 -14.58 -13.14
N ARG A 152 -9.49 -15.14 -12.98
CA ARG A 152 -9.72 -16.42 -12.33
C ARG A 152 -9.03 -17.56 -13.08
N GLU A 153 -9.24 -17.67 -14.39
CA GLU A 153 -8.68 -18.75 -15.23
C GLU A 153 -7.16 -18.67 -15.38
N SER A 154 -6.61 -17.45 -15.41
CA SER A 154 -5.17 -17.24 -15.47
C SER A 154 -4.47 -17.39 -14.11
N GLY A 155 -5.24 -17.55 -13.03
CA GLY A 155 -4.73 -17.67 -11.66
C GLY A 155 -4.26 -16.35 -11.04
N LEU A 156 -4.72 -15.19 -11.56
CA LEU A 156 -4.39 -13.90 -10.97
C LEU A 156 -5.03 -13.76 -9.59
N ASP A 157 -6.32 -14.09 -9.45
CA ASP A 157 -7.03 -14.01 -8.17
C ASP A 157 -6.31 -14.83 -7.10
N ALA A 158 -5.94 -16.08 -7.42
CA ALA A 158 -5.19 -16.94 -6.50
C ALA A 158 -3.80 -16.38 -6.16
N ALA A 159 -3.14 -15.70 -7.10
CA ALA A 159 -1.83 -15.06 -6.85
C ALA A 159 -1.96 -13.80 -6.00
N GLU A 160 -3.04 -13.03 -6.17
CA GLU A 160 -3.38 -11.87 -5.34
C GLU A 160 -3.76 -12.30 -3.93
N ASP A 161 -4.59 -13.34 -3.77
CA ASP A 161 -4.92 -13.94 -2.47
C ASP A 161 -3.67 -14.42 -1.74
N ALA A 162 -2.80 -15.17 -2.43
CA ALA A 162 -1.55 -15.65 -1.85
C ALA A 162 -0.60 -14.51 -1.46
N PHE A 163 -0.57 -13.42 -2.24
CA PHE A 163 0.19 -12.22 -1.88
C PHE A 163 -0.43 -11.54 -0.66
N GLY A 164 -1.75 -11.37 -0.61
CA GLY A 164 -2.49 -10.79 0.50
C GLY A 164 -2.24 -11.51 1.82
N VAL A 165 -2.25 -12.86 1.81
CA VAL A 165 -1.87 -13.66 2.99
C VAL A 165 -0.47 -13.30 3.49
N ARG A 166 0.51 -13.15 2.60
CA ARG A 166 1.88 -12.78 2.99
C ARG A 166 2.01 -11.34 3.48
N VAL A 167 1.21 -10.42 2.95
CA VAL A 167 1.14 -9.04 3.48
C VAL A 167 0.62 -9.06 4.91
N SER A 168 -0.45 -9.81 5.18
CA SER A 168 -1.01 -9.97 6.52
C SER A 168 -0.01 -10.58 7.50
N GLU A 169 0.73 -11.63 7.10
CA GLU A 169 1.77 -12.24 7.95
C GLU A 169 2.86 -11.23 8.34
N VAL A 170 3.34 -10.41 7.40
CA VAL A 170 4.35 -9.37 7.69
C VAL A 170 3.80 -8.31 8.64
N ASP A 171 2.55 -7.89 8.47
CA ASP A 171 1.88 -6.95 9.38
C ASP A 171 1.69 -7.53 10.79
N GLU A 172 1.32 -8.80 10.91
CA GLU A 172 1.25 -9.49 12.21
C GLU A 172 2.61 -9.55 12.92
N PHE A 173 3.70 -9.81 12.19
CA PHE A 173 5.05 -9.73 12.76
C PHE A 173 5.38 -8.33 13.27
N ALA A 174 5.07 -7.28 12.50
CA ALA A 174 5.33 -5.91 12.91
C ALA A 174 4.54 -5.54 14.18
N LYS A 175 3.25 -5.93 14.26
CA LYS A 175 2.41 -5.76 15.45
C LYS A 175 2.98 -6.49 16.66
N ARG A 176 3.47 -7.72 16.50
CA ARG A 176 4.10 -8.49 17.59
C ARG A 176 5.40 -7.85 18.06
N ILE A 177 6.27 -7.45 17.14
CA ILE A 177 7.52 -6.74 17.42
C ILE A 177 7.24 -5.45 18.20
N CYS A 178 6.27 -4.64 17.76
CA CYS A 178 5.95 -3.37 18.41
C CYS A 178 5.21 -3.56 19.75
N SER A 179 4.57 -4.70 19.98
CA SER A 179 3.95 -5.01 21.28
C SER A 179 4.96 -5.39 22.37
N ILE A 180 6.18 -5.81 22.00
CA ILE A 180 7.21 -6.22 22.96
C ILE A 180 8.03 -5.00 23.39
N PRO A 181 8.17 -4.69 24.69
CA PRO A 181 9.09 -3.67 25.18
C PRO A 181 10.51 -3.87 24.64
N ALA A 182 11.12 -2.83 24.07
CA ALA A 182 12.55 -2.85 23.80
C ALA A 182 13.32 -2.33 25.02
N HIS A 183 14.43 -2.98 25.35
CA HIS A 183 15.31 -2.62 26.45
C HIS A 183 16.65 -2.03 25.99
N THR A 184 16.93 -2.06 24.69
CA THR A 184 18.12 -1.45 24.09
C THR A 184 17.79 -0.65 22.83
N PHE A 185 18.76 0.14 22.36
CA PHE A 185 18.65 0.85 21.08
C PHE A 185 18.56 -0.12 19.89
N GLU A 186 19.22 -1.28 19.98
CA GLU A 186 19.14 -2.34 18.98
C GLU A 186 17.72 -2.94 18.91
N GLY A 187 17.05 -3.13 20.05
CA GLY A 187 15.64 -3.54 20.11
C GLY A 187 14.72 -2.49 19.48
N MET A 188 14.93 -1.20 19.75
CA MET A 188 14.17 -0.12 19.08
C MET A 188 14.44 -0.07 17.57
N ALA A 189 15.66 -0.36 17.13
CA ALA A 189 15.99 -0.45 15.71
C ALA A 189 15.25 -1.61 15.01
N VAL A 190 14.98 -2.71 15.70
CA VAL A 190 14.11 -3.80 15.18
C VAL A 190 12.70 -3.27 14.90
N LYS A 191 12.12 -2.48 15.81
CA LYS A 191 10.78 -1.89 15.64
C LYS A 191 10.72 -0.96 14.43
N LEU A 192 11.73 -0.12 14.24
CA LEU A 192 11.85 0.74 13.07
C LEU A 192 11.93 -0.08 11.76
N ARG A 193 12.74 -1.15 11.72
CA ARG A 193 12.81 -2.04 10.55
C ARG A 193 11.46 -2.69 10.27
N ALA A 194 10.75 -3.13 11.31
CA ALA A 194 9.43 -3.73 11.16
C ALA A 194 8.43 -2.73 10.54
N HIS A 195 8.39 -1.49 11.03
CA HIS A 195 7.57 -0.42 10.48
C HIS A 195 7.87 -0.15 8.98
N VAL A 196 9.14 -0.06 8.60
CA VAL A 196 9.50 0.16 7.18
C VAL A 196 9.07 -1.00 6.29
N ARG A 197 9.19 -2.25 6.76
CA ARG A 197 8.84 -3.44 5.98
C ARG A 197 7.33 -3.57 5.73
N THR A 198 6.49 -3.00 6.58
CA THR A 198 5.04 -2.94 6.36
C THR A 198 4.59 -1.75 5.50
N GLY A 199 5.52 -0.98 4.95
CA GLY A 199 5.21 0.17 4.10
C GLY A 199 5.11 1.48 4.86
N GLY A 200 5.50 1.49 6.14
CA GLY A 200 5.67 2.69 6.93
C GLY A 200 6.78 3.60 6.39
N GLU A 201 6.53 4.91 6.36
CA GLU A 201 7.47 5.91 5.86
C GLU A 201 8.07 6.70 7.03
N ILE A 202 9.40 6.66 7.18
CA ILE A 202 10.12 7.37 8.25
C ILE A 202 10.24 8.88 7.98
N GLU A 203 10.20 9.30 6.70
CA GLU A 203 10.52 10.67 6.27
C GLU A 203 9.30 11.57 6.04
N LYS A 204 8.06 11.04 6.08
CA LYS A 204 6.87 11.86 5.92
C LYS A 204 6.48 12.51 7.24
N ALA A 205 6.42 13.84 7.24
CA ALA A 205 5.90 14.64 8.36
C ALA A 205 4.41 14.37 8.64
N GLU A 206 3.68 13.85 7.65
CA GLU A 206 2.31 13.36 7.81
C GLU A 206 2.35 11.95 8.40
N MET A 207 2.55 11.91 9.72
CA MET A 207 2.39 10.71 10.51
C MET A 207 0.91 10.32 10.48
N TYR A 208 0.56 9.19 9.87
CA TYR A 208 -0.79 8.65 10.03
C TYR A 208 -1.00 8.34 11.51
N LEU A 209 -2.12 8.81 12.07
CA LEU A 209 -2.45 8.76 13.50
C LEU A 209 -2.41 7.34 14.12
N ASP A 210 -2.36 6.30 13.28
CA ASP A 210 -2.36 4.88 13.69
C ASP A 210 -0.97 4.24 13.68
N ASP A 211 0.11 5.02 13.69
CA ASP A 211 1.46 4.47 13.67
C ASP A 211 1.91 3.94 15.04
N TYR A 212 1.36 2.77 15.37
CA TYR A 212 1.62 2.03 16.60
C TYR A 212 3.12 1.75 16.82
N ALA A 213 3.92 1.75 15.75
CA ALA A 213 5.37 1.59 15.86
C ALA A 213 6.03 2.80 16.52
N PHE A 214 5.69 4.02 16.11
CA PHE A 214 6.22 5.23 16.75
C PHE A 214 5.72 5.40 18.18
N ALA A 215 4.44 5.09 18.44
CA ALA A 215 3.91 5.08 19.81
C ALA A 215 4.67 4.08 20.70
N SER A 216 4.95 2.89 20.17
CA SER A 216 5.73 1.85 20.86
C SER A 216 7.17 2.28 21.14
N ILE A 217 7.86 2.85 20.15
CA ILE A 217 9.24 3.36 20.31
C ILE A 217 9.28 4.51 21.33
N ALA A 218 8.32 5.44 21.28
CA ALA A 218 8.22 6.51 22.26
C ALA A 218 8.01 5.97 23.69
N ALA A 219 7.23 4.91 23.86
CA ALA A 219 7.07 4.25 25.16
C ALA A 219 8.38 3.59 25.64
N ASP A 220 9.17 3.00 24.74
CA ASP A 220 10.49 2.45 25.09
C ASP A 220 11.47 3.56 25.51
N ILE A 221 11.48 4.70 24.80
CA ILE A 221 12.33 5.85 25.13
C ILE A 221 12.02 6.35 26.54
N ARG A 222 10.73 6.57 26.87
CA ARG A 222 10.32 7.01 28.22
C ARG A 222 10.75 6.01 29.29
N ARG A 223 10.60 4.71 29.01
CA ARG A 223 11.03 3.63 29.91
C ARG A 223 12.54 3.67 30.17
N LEU A 224 13.35 3.87 29.13
CA LEU A 224 14.81 3.97 29.24
C LEU A 224 15.26 5.26 29.93
N ALA A 225 14.49 6.34 29.81
CA ALA A 225 14.71 7.59 30.52
C ALA A 225 14.29 7.55 32.00
N GLY A 226 13.61 6.48 32.44
CA GLY A 226 13.09 6.36 33.81
C GLY A 226 11.80 7.15 34.07
N GLU A 227 11.10 7.58 33.02
CA GLU A 227 9.87 8.40 33.07
C GLU A 227 8.60 7.54 33.18
N ALA A 228 8.63 6.45 33.96
CA ALA A 228 7.53 5.49 34.07
C ALA A 228 6.27 6.07 34.74
#